data_AF-A0A914BQP5-F1
#
_entry.id   AF-A0A914BQP5-F1
#
_cell.length_a   1.000
_cell.length_b   1.000
_cell.length_c   1.000
_cell.angle_alpha   90.00
_cell.angle_beta   90.00
_cell.angle_gamma   90.00
#
_symmetry.space_group_name_H-M   'P 1'
#
loop_
_entity.id
_entity.type
_entity.pdbx_description
1 polymer ?
#
loop_
_entity_poly.entity_id
_entity_poly.type
_entity_poly.pdbx_seq_one_letter_code
_entity_poly.pdbx_strand_id
1 'polypeptide(L)'
;MYYSYPINVNIEVRTPKKVQFPAVTWCNLNPIRKDALRDYADLNSLLEGSNPECTTSSGNSSFQPRKRFQGYPSDWDSADIDYSAEDCDRQTFDSATDIVGAMPYSERSKTGHHLNDMLLKCTFQEKPCSPKNFSTIYNSRYGNCYTFNSGFKGVEAINVTKVGPTYGLSMELYIQQDLYITGVETGAGVRIMVHNQTDMPFPEDKGANVAPGTESFIGIFRVMVNRLPLPYGDCADHFVKDNIFKNQFGHLEYTKTACEKDCYFKEVLEQCKCADVQYRYDDSIAACNSSIESEENCIDEIQQNFTSGVLDCTHCHKSCNETRFERSFSHSIWPNHDYKDTVKENIQKSNKDTVDLMRNNSAFIEENVLRVNVYYDSLFYDDIYQSEAYPSSSLASDLGGQVGLWIGVSVLTVFEFVELMMDVCVLAMSKCRAGGEKGRAGKSSEHGKGKPAA
;
A
#
# COMPACT_ATOMS: atom_id res chain seq x y z
N MET A 1 -15.11 -24.65 24.31
CA MET A 1 -14.37 -24.93 23.06
C MET A 1 -15.01 -24.29 21.84
N TYR A 2 -16.34 -24.33 21.66
CA TYR A 2 -16.97 -23.62 20.54
C TYR A 2 -16.83 -22.09 20.64
N TYR A 3 -17.19 -21.48 21.77
CA TYR A 3 -17.10 -20.01 21.96
C TYR A 3 -15.67 -19.46 22.08
N SER A 4 -14.64 -20.29 22.05
CA SER A 4 -13.26 -19.83 21.91
C SER A 4 -12.86 -19.62 20.44
N TYR A 5 -13.76 -19.88 19.49
CA TYR A 5 -13.60 -19.67 18.05
C TYR A 5 -12.24 -20.17 17.51
N PRO A 6 -11.87 -21.45 17.73
CA PRO A 6 -10.57 -21.96 17.31
C PRO A 6 -10.46 -21.99 15.78
N ILE A 7 -9.27 -21.67 15.27
CA ILE A 7 -8.96 -21.65 13.84
C ILE A 7 -7.82 -22.61 13.49
N ASN A 8 -7.88 -23.16 12.28
CA ASN A 8 -6.78 -23.90 11.66
C ASN A 8 -6.16 -23.04 10.55
N VAL A 9 -4.83 -23.08 10.44
CA VAL A 9 -4.11 -22.48 9.30
C VAL A 9 -3.73 -23.60 8.35
N ASN A 10 -4.27 -23.55 7.13
CA ASN A 10 -3.95 -24.49 6.07
C ASN A 10 -3.00 -23.84 5.06
N ILE A 11 -2.13 -24.65 4.48
CA ILE A 11 -1.22 -24.23 3.41
C ILE A 11 -1.44 -25.17 2.23
N GLU A 12 -1.83 -24.63 1.09
CA GLU A 12 -2.04 -25.36 -0.15
C GLU A 12 -1.16 -24.77 -1.26
N VAL A 13 -0.41 -25.62 -1.96
CA VAL A 13 0.35 -25.18 -3.15
C VAL A 13 -0.56 -25.27 -4.37
N ARG A 14 -0.88 -24.14 -4.98
CA ARG A 14 -1.75 -24.07 -6.16
C ARG A 14 -0.95 -23.90 -7.43
N THR A 15 -1.25 -24.70 -8.44
CA THR A 15 -0.56 -24.69 -9.75
C THR A 15 -1.50 -24.31 -10.88
N PRO A 16 -1.84 -23.02 -11.04
CA PRO A 16 -2.73 -22.57 -12.11
C PRO A 16 -2.03 -22.60 -13.48
N LYS A 17 -2.82 -22.73 -14.56
CA LYS A 17 -2.30 -22.65 -15.94
C LYS A 17 -1.89 -21.24 -16.36
N LYS A 18 -2.47 -20.21 -15.74
CA LYS A 18 -2.21 -18.80 -16.00
C LYS A 18 -2.15 -18.07 -14.67
N VAL A 19 -1.21 -17.13 -14.56
CA VAL A 19 -1.03 -16.30 -13.35
C VAL A 19 -1.04 -14.84 -13.77
N GLN A 20 -1.70 -14.00 -12.99
CA GLN A 20 -1.69 -12.56 -13.18
C GLN A 20 -0.29 -12.00 -12.88
N PHE A 21 0.28 -11.26 -13.82
CA PHE A 21 1.52 -10.53 -13.58
C PHE A 21 1.27 -9.43 -12.55
N PRO A 22 2.16 -9.16 -11.59
CA PRO A 22 1.96 -8.10 -10.62
C PRO A 22 2.07 -6.71 -11.26
N ALA A 23 1.79 -5.69 -10.46
CA ALA A 23 2.17 -4.32 -10.77
C ALA A 23 3.65 -4.13 -10.39
N VAL A 24 4.39 -3.44 -11.24
CA VAL A 24 5.82 -3.13 -11.02
C VAL A 24 5.99 -1.62 -11.05
N THR A 25 6.17 -1.03 -9.88
CA THR A 25 6.45 0.42 -9.74
C THR A 25 7.94 0.64 -9.59
N TRP A 26 8.47 1.62 -10.32
CA TRP A 26 9.83 2.07 -10.14
C TRP A 26 9.92 3.59 -10.22
N CYS A 27 10.90 4.15 -9.52
CA CYS A 27 11.15 5.59 -9.45
C CYS A 27 12.65 5.85 -9.61
N ASN A 28 13.02 7.02 -10.11
CA ASN A 28 14.41 7.48 -10.01
C ASN A 28 14.72 7.74 -8.53
N LEU A 29 15.96 7.49 -8.10
CA LEU A 29 16.39 7.88 -6.76
C LEU A 29 16.44 9.40 -6.60
N ASN A 30 16.71 10.13 -7.68
CA ASN A 30 16.62 11.59 -7.68
C ASN A 30 15.16 12.05 -7.90
N PRO A 31 14.50 12.69 -6.92
CA PRO A 31 13.09 13.06 -7.02
C PRO A 31 12.83 14.25 -7.95
N ILE A 32 13.79 15.18 -8.03
CA ILE A 32 13.65 16.47 -8.72
C ILE A 32 14.81 16.64 -9.70
N ARG A 33 14.52 16.97 -10.95
CA ARG A 33 15.58 17.25 -11.92
C ARG A 33 16.19 18.63 -11.68
N LYS A 34 17.50 18.72 -11.87
CA LYS A 34 18.27 19.97 -11.74
C LYS A 34 17.80 21.08 -12.69
N ASP A 35 17.33 20.74 -13.88
CA ASP A 35 16.84 21.73 -14.84
C ASP A 35 15.46 22.29 -14.47
N ALA A 36 14.61 21.50 -13.81
CA ALA A 36 13.34 21.97 -13.27
C ALA A 36 13.51 23.08 -12.21
N LEU A 37 14.67 23.15 -11.54
CA LEU A 37 14.97 24.23 -10.58
C LEU A 37 14.95 25.61 -11.25
N ARG A 38 15.31 25.71 -12.54
CA ARG A 38 15.33 26.98 -13.28
C ARG A 38 13.93 27.50 -13.61
N ASP A 39 12.98 26.60 -13.75
CA ASP A 39 11.61 26.92 -14.16
C ASP A 39 10.77 27.42 -12.97
N TYR A 40 11.20 27.13 -11.74
CA TYR A 40 10.49 27.50 -10.52
C TYR A 40 11.39 28.35 -9.60
N ALA A 41 11.06 29.64 -9.49
CA ALA A 41 11.85 30.62 -8.75
C ALA A 41 12.11 30.21 -7.29
N ASP A 42 11.14 29.56 -6.64
CA ASP A 42 11.25 29.13 -5.24
C ASP A 42 12.27 27.98 -5.06
N LEU A 43 12.45 27.13 -6.09
CA LEU A 43 13.43 26.04 -6.11
C LEU A 43 14.86 26.50 -6.44
N ASN A 44 15.04 27.72 -6.99
CA ASN A 44 16.38 28.27 -7.22
C ASN A 44 17.15 28.49 -5.90
N SER A 45 16.45 28.66 -4.78
CA SER A 45 17.04 28.74 -3.44
C SER A 45 17.90 27.50 -3.10
N LEU A 46 17.56 26.33 -3.66
CA LEU A 46 18.31 25.08 -3.48
C LEU A 46 19.61 25.05 -4.31
N LEU A 47 19.68 25.79 -5.42
CA LEU A 47 20.88 25.87 -6.27
C LEU A 47 21.96 26.76 -5.67
N GLU A 48 21.56 27.76 -4.87
CA GLU A 48 22.48 28.73 -4.28
C GLU A 48 23.23 28.18 -3.05
N GLY A 49 22.93 26.95 -2.62
CA GLY A 49 23.53 26.34 -1.42
C GLY A 49 23.29 27.16 -0.15
N SER A 50 22.34 28.08 -0.20
CA SER A 50 22.18 29.17 0.74
C SER A 50 20.95 28.93 1.59
N ASN A 51 21.04 27.96 2.49
CA ASN A 51 20.46 28.23 3.79
C ASN A 51 21.53 28.99 4.59
N PRO A 52 21.34 30.29 4.93
CA PRO A 52 22.33 31.06 5.69
C PRO A 52 22.70 30.45 7.05
N GLU A 53 21.91 29.48 7.55
CA GLU A 53 22.22 28.68 8.73
C GLU A 53 23.34 27.65 8.52
N CYS A 54 23.50 27.09 7.31
CA CYS A 54 24.60 26.16 6.97
C CYS A 54 25.81 26.88 6.32
N THR A 55 25.66 28.16 5.97
CA THR A 55 26.74 29.02 5.44
C THR A 55 26.94 30.26 6.30
N THR A 56 27.48 30.13 7.52
CA THR A 56 28.39 31.15 8.08
C THR A 56 29.10 30.64 9.34
N SER A 57 30.30 30.11 9.17
CA SER A 57 31.35 30.23 10.19
C SER A 57 32.12 31.54 9.97
N SER A 58 31.44 32.70 9.98
CA SER A 58 32.03 34.04 10.14
C SER A 58 30.99 35.11 9.80
N GLY A 59 30.33 35.66 10.83
CA GLY A 59 29.46 36.81 10.66
C GLY A 59 28.88 37.21 12.02
N ASN A 60 29.28 38.37 12.53
CA ASN A 60 28.79 38.93 13.79
C ASN A 60 27.28 39.21 13.71
N SER A 61 26.44 38.24 14.05
CA SER A 61 25.05 38.45 14.43
C SER A 61 24.79 37.71 15.74
N SER A 62 23.97 38.30 16.61
CA SER A 62 23.63 37.82 17.94
C SER A 62 22.64 36.65 17.93
N PHE A 63 22.71 35.80 16.92
CA PHE A 63 21.91 34.57 16.78
C PHE A 63 22.90 33.41 16.73
N GLN A 64 22.82 32.46 17.65
CA GLN A 64 23.74 31.32 17.64
C GLN A 64 23.46 30.47 16.39
N PRO A 65 24.38 30.34 15.44
CA PRO A 65 24.17 29.46 14.30
C PRO A 65 24.08 28.01 14.81
N ARG A 66 23.06 27.26 14.37
CA ARG A 66 22.94 25.82 14.64
C ARG A 66 24.23 25.13 14.18
N LYS A 67 24.79 24.24 15.02
CA LYS A 67 26.10 23.62 14.73
C LYS A 67 25.95 22.60 13.61
N ARG A 68 26.63 22.84 12.48
CA ARG A 68 26.77 21.87 11.40
C ARG A 68 27.55 20.64 11.85
N PHE A 69 27.03 19.44 11.58
CA PHE A 69 27.80 18.20 11.76
C PHE A 69 29.07 18.23 10.90
N GLN A 70 30.25 18.24 11.51
CA GLN A 70 31.54 18.38 10.82
C GLN A 70 32.10 17.05 10.28
N GLY A 71 31.25 16.01 10.23
CA GLY A 71 31.65 14.65 9.90
C GLY A 71 32.16 13.86 11.10
N TYR A 72 32.44 12.58 10.87
CA TYR A 72 32.95 11.69 11.91
C TYR A 72 34.44 11.96 12.16
N PRO A 73 34.87 12.06 13.43
CA PRO A 73 36.30 12.15 13.76
C PRO A 73 37.07 10.92 13.28
N SER A 74 38.38 11.06 13.09
CA SER A 74 39.24 9.92 12.74
C SER A 74 39.39 8.91 13.87
N ASP A 75 39.13 9.34 15.12
CA ASP A 75 39.17 8.52 16.32
C ASP A 75 37.79 8.52 16.99
N TRP A 76 37.09 7.38 16.95
CA TRP A 76 35.73 7.23 17.45
C TRP A 76 35.66 7.19 18.98
N ASP A 77 36.75 6.81 19.65
CA ASP A 77 36.77 6.64 21.12
C ASP A 77 36.97 7.98 21.87
N SER A 78 37.50 8.99 21.18
CA SER A 78 37.71 10.35 21.72
C SER A 78 36.79 11.41 21.11
N ALA A 79 35.87 10.98 20.24
CA ALA A 79 34.92 11.82 19.55
C ALA A 79 33.79 12.29 20.48
N ASP A 80 33.81 13.57 20.87
CA ASP A 80 32.64 14.23 21.47
C ASP A 80 31.65 14.58 20.34
N ILE A 81 30.84 13.60 19.93
CA ILE A 81 29.84 13.76 18.88
C ILE A 81 28.64 14.51 19.46
N ASP A 82 28.41 15.71 18.96
CA ASP A 82 27.18 16.45 19.23
C ASP A 82 26.02 15.82 18.45
N TYR A 83 25.31 14.86 19.06
CA TYR A 83 24.14 14.21 18.48
C TYR A 83 22.95 15.17 18.26
N SER A 84 23.04 16.41 18.73
CA SER A 84 22.07 17.48 18.43
C SER A 84 22.45 18.32 17.21
N ALA A 85 23.62 18.08 16.60
CA ALA A 85 24.03 18.75 15.36
C ALA A 85 23.19 18.28 14.17
N GLU A 86 22.67 19.23 13.40
CA GLU A 86 21.86 18.95 12.22
C GLU A 86 22.72 18.52 11.02
N ASP A 87 22.19 17.58 10.25
CA ASP A 87 22.72 17.18 8.96
C ASP A 87 22.19 18.12 7.87
N CYS A 88 23.04 19.00 7.34
CA CYS A 88 22.66 19.99 6.32
C CYS A 88 22.16 19.35 5.01
N ASP A 89 22.54 18.09 4.73
CA ASP A 89 22.04 17.38 3.54
C ASP A 89 20.55 17.02 3.73
N ARG A 90 20.16 16.62 4.95
CA ARG A 90 18.74 16.36 5.29
C ARG A 90 17.87 17.61 5.13
N GLN A 91 18.37 18.76 5.59
CA GLN A 91 17.63 20.03 5.50
C GLN A 91 17.37 20.47 4.04
N THR A 92 18.32 20.19 3.14
CA THR A 92 18.18 20.50 1.71
C THR A 92 17.08 19.65 1.07
N PHE A 93 17.02 18.36 1.42
CA PHE A 93 15.96 17.45 0.97
C PHE A 93 14.58 17.84 1.49
N ASP A 94 14.47 18.16 2.79
CA ASP A 94 13.21 18.54 3.43
C ASP A 94 12.66 19.83 2.80
N SER A 95 13.51 20.84 2.61
CA SER A 95 13.16 22.09 1.92
C SER A 95 12.67 21.85 0.49
N ALA A 96 13.36 20.98 -0.27
CA ALA A 96 12.97 20.65 -1.64
C ALA A 96 11.61 19.94 -1.70
N THR A 97 11.36 19.03 -0.75
CA THR A 97 10.12 18.28 -0.63
C THR A 97 8.96 19.21 -0.28
N ASP A 98 9.17 20.19 0.59
CA ASP A 98 8.14 21.16 0.98
C ASP A 98 7.75 22.10 -0.15
N ILE A 99 8.72 22.63 -0.89
CA ILE A 99 8.45 23.51 -2.02
C ILE A 99 7.62 22.77 -3.08
N VAL A 100 8.00 21.54 -3.43
CA VAL A 100 7.23 20.74 -4.41
C VAL A 100 5.90 20.26 -3.81
N GLY A 101 5.87 19.95 -2.51
CA GLY A 101 4.67 19.56 -1.76
C GLY A 101 3.63 20.68 -1.67
N ALA A 102 4.06 21.95 -1.65
CA ALA A 102 3.18 23.11 -1.71
C ALA A 102 2.55 23.32 -3.09
N MET A 103 3.15 22.81 -4.17
CA MET A 103 2.58 22.89 -5.52
C MET A 103 1.32 22.01 -5.66
N PRO A 104 0.36 22.41 -6.52
CA PRO A 104 -0.81 21.59 -6.82
C PRO A 104 -0.41 20.18 -7.26
N TYR A 105 -1.14 19.14 -6.82
CA TYR A 105 -0.76 17.74 -7.09
C TYR A 105 -0.56 17.44 -8.59
N SER A 106 -1.37 18.06 -9.45
CA SER A 106 -1.28 17.90 -10.90
C SER A 106 0.04 18.42 -11.52
N GLU A 107 0.68 19.40 -10.87
CA GLU A 107 1.89 20.04 -11.40
C GLU A 107 3.19 19.41 -10.92
N ARG A 108 3.16 18.71 -9.78
CA ARG A 108 4.36 18.06 -9.20
C ARG A 108 5.04 17.11 -10.18
N SER A 109 4.28 16.49 -11.07
CA SER A 109 4.83 15.60 -12.10
C SER A 109 5.76 16.28 -13.13
N LYS A 110 5.76 17.62 -13.20
CA LYS A 110 6.62 18.40 -14.09
C LYS A 110 8.07 18.49 -13.58
N THR A 111 8.29 18.40 -12.27
CA THR A 111 9.61 18.60 -11.66
C THR A 111 10.48 17.33 -11.68
N GLY A 112 9.84 16.16 -11.70
CA GLY A 112 10.53 14.87 -11.70
C GLY A 112 11.02 14.41 -13.09
N HIS A 113 11.80 13.34 -13.10
CA HIS A 113 12.25 12.67 -14.33
C HIS A 113 11.07 12.22 -15.20
N HIS A 114 11.23 12.26 -16.53
CA HIS A 114 10.20 11.84 -17.47
C HIS A 114 10.49 10.45 -18.04
N LEU A 115 9.44 9.62 -18.14
CA LEU A 115 9.54 8.25 -18.63
C LEU A 115 10.10 8.15 -20.05
N ASN A 116 9.73 9.09 -20.93
CA ASN A 116 10.19 9.09 -22.32
C ASN A 116 11.70 9.31 -22.44
N ASP A 117 12.32 9.98 -21.47
CA ASP A 117 13.74 10.26 -21.48
C ASP A 117 14.54 9.15 -20.78
N MET A 118 13.91 8.47 -19.81
CA MET A 118 14.52 7.38 -19.06
C MET A 118 14.39 6.00 -19.74
N LEU A 119 13.27 5.70 -20.39
CA LEU A 119 13.00 4.36 -20.91
C LEU A 119 13.62 4.16 -22.30
N LEU A 120 14.79 3.51 -22.35
CA LEU A 120 15.49 3.25 -23.60
C LEU A 120 14.88 2.08 -24.38
N LYS A 121 14.53 1.00 -23.68
CA LYS A 121 13.97 -0.22 -24.28
C LYS A 121 13.07 -0.93 -23.29
N CYS A 122 11.95 -1.44 -23.77
CA CYS A 122 10.97 -2.16 -22.97
C CYS A 122 10.47 -3.38 -23.74
N THR A 123 10.52 -4.55 -23.12
CA THR A 123 9.92 -5.78 -23.66
C THR A 123 9.16 -6.54 -22.58
N PHE A 124 7.97 -7.02 -22.89
CA PHE A 124 7.18 -7.90 -22.04
C PHE A 124 6.67 -9.10 -22.85
N GLN A 125 6.93 -10.32 -22.38
CA GLN A 125 6.64 -11.55 -23.14
C GLN A 125 7.17 -11.51 -24.58
N GLU A 126 8.44 -11.09 -24.75
CA GLU A 126 9.12 -10.90 -26.05
C GLU A 126 8.47 -9.86 -26.99
N LYS A 127 7.44 -9.13 -26.53
CA LYS A 127 6.79 -8.07 -27.30
C LYS A 127 7.26 -6.69 -26.83
N PRO A 128 7.41 -5.72 -27.74
CA PRO A 128 7.78 -4.36 -27.35
C PRO A 128 6.69 -3.73 -26.49
N CYS A 129 7.07 -3.06 -25.42
CA CYS A 129 6.21 -2.17 -24.63
C CYS A 129 6.60 -0.71 -24.83
N SER A 130 5.68 0.19 -24.51
CA SER A 130 5.85 1.64 -24.69
C SER A 130 5.54 2.38 -23.39
N PRO A 131 5.92 3.66 -23.27
CA PRO A 131 5.54 4.51 -22.14
C PRO A 131 4.03 4.54 -21.85
N LYS A 132 3.18 4.27 -22.85
CA LYS A 132 1.71 4.19 -22.69
C LYS A 132 1.24 3.02 -21.82
N ASN A 133 2.09 2.02 -21.60
CA ASN A 133 1.80 0.86 -20.75
C ASN A 133 2.09 1.13 -19.26
N PHE A 134 2.55 2.33 -18.93
CA PHE A 134 2.87 2.75 -17.57
C PHE A 134 1.89 3.82 -17.10
N SER A 135 1.50 3.74 -15.84
CA SER A 135 0.81 4.85 -15.15
C SER A 135 1.79 5.60 -14.26
N THR A 136 1.67 6.92 -14.24
CA THR A 136 2.49 7.79 -13.40
C THR A 136 1.82 8.01 -12.04
N ILE A 137 2.59 7.93 -10.97
CA ILE A 137 2.22 8.35 -9.63
C ILE A 137 3.35 9.22 -9.06
N TYR A 138 2.99 10.30 -8.38
CA TYR A 138 3.96 11.14 -7.69
C TYR A 138 4.14 10.64 -6.25
N ASN A 139 5.38 10.42 -5.85
CA ASN A 139 5.79 10.10 -4.49
C ASN A 139 6.63 11.27 -3.96
N SER A 140 6.36 11.75 -2.74
CA SER A 140 7.09 12.89 -2.17
C SER A 140 8.60 12.63 -2.05
N ARG A 141 9.00 11.39 -1.78
CA ARG A 141 10.40 11.01 -1.57
C ARG A 141 11.18 10.74 -2.85
N TYR A 142 10.54 10.13 -3.84
CA TYR A 142 11.18 9.67 -5.09
C TYR A 142 10.67 10.39 -6.35
N GLY A 143 9.84 11.42 -6.19
CA GLY A 143 9.28 12.20 -7.28
C GLY A 143 8.39 11.36 -8.21
N ASN A 144 8.69 11.39 -9.50
CA ASN A 144 7.92 10.65 -10.50
C ASN A 144 8.22 9.15 -10.46
N CYS A 145 7.19 8.36 -10.15
CA CYS A 145 7.21 6.91 -10.19
C CYS A 145 6.33 6.39 -11.32
N TYR A 146 6.76 5.31 -11.96
CA TYR A 146 6.10 4.67 -13.09
C TYR A 146 5.71 3.25 -12.75
N THR A 147 4.43 2.91 -12.94
CA THR A 147 3.89 1.59 -12.62
C THR A 147 3.49 0.88 -13.89
N PHE A 148 4.15 -0.23 -14.20
CA PHE A 148 3.74 -1.17 -15.22
C PHE A 148 2.58 -2.03 -14.71
N ASN A 149 1.57 -2.27 -15.57
CA ASN A 149 0.46 -3.18 -15.27
C ASN A 149 -0.26 -2.83 -13.94
N SER A 150 -0.54 -1.54 -13.72
CA SER A 150 -1.15 -1.00 -12.50
C SER A 150 -2.63 -1.36 -12.30
N GLY A 151 -3.34 -1.80 -13.35
CA GLY A 151 -4.80 -1.95 -13.28
C GLY A 151 -5.56 -0.61 -13.26
N PHE A 152 -4.85 0.52 -13.35
CA PHE A 152 -5.43 1.85 -13.34
C PHE A 152 -6.23 2.13 -14.62
N LYS A 153 -7.33 2.90 -14.51
CA LYS A 153 -8.27 3.23 -15.60
C LYS A 153 -8.99 2.04 -16.25
N GLY A 154 -9.20 0.95 -15.51
CA GLY A 154 -9.96 -0.21 -15.98
C GLY A 154 -9.22 -1.06 -17.01
N VAL A 155 -7.90 -0.91 -17.10
CA VAL A 155 -7.06 -1.80 -17.90
C VAL A 155 -6.96 -3.14 -17.17
N GLU A 156 -7.40 -4.22 -17.82
CA GLU A 156 -7.29 -5.56 -17.25
C GLU A 156 -5.82 -5.95 -17.02
N ALA A 157 -5.57 -6.57 -15.87
CA ALA A 157 -4.24 -7.03 -15.53
C ALA A 157 -3.77 -8.15 -16.46
N ILE A 158 -2.51 -8.07 -16.86
CA ILE A 158 -1.94 -8.97 -17.86
C ILE A 158 -1.59 -10.31 -17.22
N ASN A 159 -1.91 -11.42 -17.90
CA ASN A 159 -1.59 -12.77 -17.44
C ASN A 159 -0.32 -13.32 -18.13
N VAL A 160 0.45 -14.11 -17.38
CA VAL A 160 1.58 -14.92 -17.86
C VAL A 160 1.25 -16.41 -17.82
N THR A 161 1.91 -17.17 -18.69
CA THR A 161 1.74 -18.64 -18.81
C THR A 161 3.03 -19.43 -18.70
N LYS A 162 4.17 -18.73 -18.64
CA LYS A 162 5.51 -19.31 -18.60
C LYS A 162 6.38 -18.52 -17.61
N VAL A 163 7.36 -19.22 -17.06
CA VAL A 163 8.35 -18.70 -16.10
C VAL A 163 9.60 -18.21 -16.83
N GLY A 164 10.38 -17.37 -16.14
CA GLY A 164 11.70 -16.94 -16.59
C GLY A 164 11.74 -15.56 -17.26
N PRO A 165 12.96 -14.98 -17.42
CA PRO A 165 13.15 -13.58 -17.76
C PRO A 165 12.52 -13.16 -19.10
N THR A 166 12.51 -14.05 -20.10
CA THR A 166 11.96 -13.76 -21.45
C THR A 166 10.46 -13.52 -21.43
N TYR A 167 9.74 -14.16 -20.50
CA TYR A 167 8.30 -14.05 -20.34
C TYR A 167 7.87 -12.99 -19.30
N GLY A 168 8.85 -12.33 -18.67
CA GLY A 168 8.65 -11.23 -17.74
C GLY A 168 8.75 -9.85 -18.40
N LEU A 169 8.92 -8.83 -17.57
CA LEU A 169 9.19 -7.44 -17.94
C LEU A 169 10.70 -7.20 -17.97
N SER A 170 11.24 -6.78 -19.10
CA SER A 170 12.64 -6.35 -19.26
C SER A 170 12.66 -4.89 -19.67
N MET A 171 13.38 -4.06 -18.91
CA MET A 171 13.54 -2.64 -19.15
C MET A 171 15.01 -2.25 -19.15
N GLU A 172 15.43 -1.46 -20.13
CA GLU A 172 16.71 -0.75 -20.15
C GLU A 172 16.41 0.72 -19.83
N LEU A 173 17.03 1.24 -18.77
CA LEU A 173 16.75 2.55 -18.20
C LEU A 173 18.00 3.43 -18.20
N TYR A 174 17.80 4.72 -18.47
CA TYR A 174 18.77 5.79 -18.35
C TYR A 174 18.39 6.67 -17.15
N ILE A 175 19.25 6.76 -16.14
CA ILE A 175 18.93 7.43 -14.86
C ILE A 175 19.20 8.93 -14.86
N GLN A 176 19.90 9.47 -15.87
CA GLN A 176 20.20 10.91 -15.99
C GLN A 176 20.93 11.50 -14.77
N GLN A 177 22.09 10.94 -14.38
CA GLN A 177 22.85 11.48 -13.24
C GLN A 177 23.29 12.93 -13.45
N ASP A 178 23.39 13.40 -14.70
CA ASP A 178 23.70 14.79 -15.04
C ASP A 178 22.65 15.79 -14.54
N LEU A 179 21.42 15.32 -14.32
CA LEU A 179 20.30 16.10 -13.78
C LEU A 179 20.12 15.93 -12.26
N TYR A 180 21.03 15.24 -11.58
CA TYR A 180 20.94 15.07 -10.13
C TYR A 180 21.30 16.36 -9.39
N ILE A 181 20.67 16.55 -8.24
CA ILE A 181 20.90 17.69 -7.35
C ILE A 181 21.79 17.23 -6.21
N THR A 182 22.90 17.93 -6.00
CA THR A 182 23.81 17.66 -4.87
C THR A 182 23.10 17.91 -3.54
N GLY A 183 23.20 16.97 -2.60
CA GLY A 183 22.64 17.10 -1.24
C GLY A 183 21.20 16.62 -1.06
N VAL A 184 20.51 16.22 -2.14
CA VAL A 184 19.14 15.67 -2.08
C VAL A 184 19.16 14.16 -1.88
N GLU A 185 19.95 13.45 -2.68
CA GLU A 185 20.10 11.99 -2.59
C GLU A 185 21.56 11.60 -2.78
N THR A 186 22.00 10.61 -2.01
CA THR A 186 23.41 10.14 -2.02
C THR A 186 23.61 8.96 -2.97
N GLY A 187 22.55 8.19 -3.21
CA GLY A 187 22.56 7.05 -4.12
C GLY A 187 22.19 7.40 -5.56
N ALA A 188 22.74 6.64 -6.52
CA ALA A 188 22.34 6.69 -7.92
C ALA A 188 21.77 5.36 -8.39
N GLY A 189 20.67 5.42 -9.14
CA GLY A 189 19.96 4.23 -9.59
C GLY A 189 18.44 4.43 -9.62
N VAL A 190 17.72 3.31 -9.60
CA VAL A 190 16.26 3.30 -9.52
C VAL A 190 15.80 2.47 -8.33
N ARG A 191 14.69 2.87 -7.73
CA ARG A 191 14.03 2.10 -6.68
C ARG A 191 12.83 1.38 -7.29
N ILE A 192 12.77 0.06 -7.17
CA ILE A 192 11.75 -0.80 -7.75
C ILE A 192 10.98 -1.58 -6.68
N MET A 193 9.67 -1.69 -6.85
CA MET A 193 8.80 -2.50 -6.00
C MET A 193 7.81 -3.30 -6.84
N VAL A 194 7.46 -4.47 -6.31
CA VAL A 194 6.46 -5.36 -6.89
C VAL A 194 5.31 -5.47 -5.91
N HIS A 195 4.08 -5.23 -6.38
CA HIS A 195 2.89 -5.22 -5.54
C HIS A 195 1.65 -5.69 -6.33
N ASN A 196 0.55 -5.91 -5.61
CA ASN A 196 -0.72 -6.22 -6.24
C ASN A 196 -1.32 -4.96 -6.91
N GLN A 197 -2.11 -5.11 -7.97
CA GLN A 197 -2.74 -3.97 -8.65
C GLN A 197 -3.66 -3.15 -7.75
N THR A 198 -4.26 -3.78 -6.73
CA THR A 198 -5.17 -3.12 -5.80
C THR A 198 -4.47 -2.51 -4.58
N ASP A 199 -3.15 -2.70 -4.46
CA ASP A 199 -2.36 -2.15 -3.35
C ASP A 199 -1.78 -0.78 -3.72
N MET A 200 -1.82 0.17 -2.78
CA MET A 200 -1.12 1.45 -2.92
C MET A 200 0.41 1.22 -2.95
N PRO A 201 1.14 1.73 -3.96
CA PRO A 201 2.58 1.61 -3.99
C PRO A 201 3.23 2.59 -3.01
N PHE A 202 3.93 2.05 -2.01
CA PHE A 202 4.82 2.78 -1.09
C PHE A 202 6.27 2.34 -1.31
N PRO A 203 6.98 2.94 -2.30
CA PRO A 203 8.37 2.59 -2.59
C PRO A 203 9.28 2.73 -1.37
N GLU A 204 9.04 3.71 -0.51
CA GLU A 204 9.80 3.94 0.71
C GLU A 204 9.83 2.72 1.63
N ASP A 205 8.72 1.99 1.75
CA ASP A 205 8.61 0.85 2.69
C ASP A 205 9.15 -0.46 2.11
N LYS A 206 8.81 -0.76 0.84
CA LYS A 206 9.01 -2.10 0.24
C LYS A 206 9.94 -2.11 -0.98
N GLY A 207 10.43 -0.96 -1.42
CA GLY A 207 11.29 -0.82 -2.59
C GLY A 207 12.69 -1.41 -2.41
N ALA A 208 13.28 -1.87 -3.51
CA ALA A 208 14.66 -2.30 -3.59
C ALA A 208 15.41 -1.41 -4.59
N ASN A 209 16.68 -1.10 -4.30
CA ASN A 209 17.48 -0.26 -5.17
C ASN A 209 18.18 -1.12 -6.24
N VAL A 210 18.21 -0.62 -7.47
CA VAL A 210 18.90 -1.21 -8.61
C VAL A 210 19.96 -0.24 -9.09
N ALA A 211 21.21 -0.71 -9.11
CA ALA A 211 22.37 0.11 -9.43
C ALA A 211 22.56 0.26 -10.95
N PRO A 212 23.09 1.41 -11.42
CA PRO A 212 23.61 1.56 -12.77
C PRO A 212 24.78 0.59 -13.04
N GLY A 213 25.06 0.32 -14.32
CA GLY A 213 26.13 -0.56 -14.76
C GLY A 213 25.85 -2.05 -14.55
N THR A 214 24.61 -2.40 -14.22
CA THR A 214 24.20 -3.78 -13.92
C THR A 214 22.96 -4.20 -14.70
N GLU A 215 22.90 -5.49 -15.00
CA GLU A 215 21.68 -6.19 -15.38
C GLU A 215 21.19 -6.96 -14.16
N SER A 216 20.00 -6.58 -13.68
CA SER A 216 19.38 -7.10 -12.48
C SER A 216 18.23 -8.04 -12.82
N PHE A 217 18.20 -9.21 -12.19
CA PHE A 217 17.16 -10.21 -12.33
C PHE A 217 16.41 -10.32 -10.99
N ILE A 218 15.12 -9.99 -11.05
CA ILE A 218 14.19 -10.00 -9.93
C ILE A 218 13.21 -11.14 -10.17
N GLY A 219 13.50 -12.28 -9.56
CA GLY A 219 12.61 -13.43 -9.54
C GLY A 219 11.51 -13.21 -8.51
N ILE A 220 10.25 -13.41 -8.90
CA ILE A 220 9.10 -13.23 -8.01
C ILE A 220 8.41 -14.56 -7.72
N PHE A 221 8.03 -14.73 -6.46
CA PHE A 221 7.20 -15.83 -5.98
C PHE A 221 5.96 -15.27 -5.28
N ARG A 222 4.78 -15.77 -5.62
CA ARG A 222 3.51 -15.26 -5.09
C ARG A 222 3.08 -16.08 -3.88
N VAL A 223 2.58 -15.39 -2.86
CA VAL A 223 1.97 -15.99 -1.67
C VAL A 223 0.63 -15.29 -1.43
N MET A 224 -0.45 -16.06 -1.35
CA MET A 224 -1.79 -15.57 -1.04
C MET A 224 -2.10 -15.89 0.42
N VAL A 225 -2.60 -14.91 1.17
CA VAL A 225 -2.97 -15.07 2.57
C VAL A 225 -4.42 -14.67 2.75
N ASN A 226 -5.24 -15.60 3.21
CA ASN A 226 -6.66 -15.43 3.50
C ASN A 226 -6.93 -15.61 5.00
N ARG A 227 -7.45 -14.58 5.66
CA ARG A 227 -7.73 -14.55 7.10
C ARG A 227 -9.23 -14.52 7.35
N LEU A 228 -9.65 -15.09 8.48
CA LEU A 228 -11.04 -15.05 8.90
C LEU A 228 -11.34 -13.74 9.63
N PRO A 229 -12.52 -13.14 9.40
CA PRO A 229 -12.97 -11.96 10.13
C PRO A 229 -13.43 -12.33 11.56
N LEU A 230 -13.85 -11.33 12.32
CA LEU A 230 -14.49 -11.51 13.61
C LEU A 230 -15.72 -12.43 13.48
N PRO A 231 -15.97 -13.35 14.43
CA PRO A 231 -15.30 -13.53 15.72
C PRO A 231 -14.07 -14.48 15.72
N TYR A 232 -13.70 -15.07 14.58
CA TYR A 232 -12.62 -16.06 14.49
C TYR A 232 -11.22 -15.45 14.35
N GLY A 233 -11.14 -14.28 13.74
CA GLY A 233 -9.90 -13.52 13.58
C GLY A 233 -10.16 -12.01 13.65
N ASP A 234 -9.11 -11.25 13.38
CA ASP A 234 -9.12 -9.80 13.47
C ASP A 234 -8.55 -9.21 12.17
N CYS A 235 -9.36 -9.29 11.11
CA CYS A 235 -9.02 -8.78 9.79
C CYS A 235 -10.09 -7.81 9.27
N ALA A 236 -9.67 -6.91 8.40
CA ALA A 236 -10.54 -5.97 7.71
C ALA A 236 -10.43 -6.16 6.18
N ASP A 237 -11.56 -5.98 5.49
CA ASP A 237 -11.68 -6.08 4.03
C ASP A 237 -12.07 -4.73 3.38
N HIS A 238 -12.47 -3.74 4.18
CA HIS A 238 -12.87 -2.42 3.72
C HIS A 238 -12.29 -1.30 4.57
N PHE A 239 -12.17 -0.11 3.99
CA PHE A 239 -11.84 1.11 4.71
C PHE A 239 -13.06 1.59 5.52
N VAL A 240 -12.83 1.99 6.77
CA VAL A 240 -13.89 2.31 7.74
C VAL A 240 -14.73 3.54 7.35
N LYS A 241 -14.16 4.50 6.60
CA LYS A 241 -14.75 5.52 5.69
C LYS A 241 -13.69 6.60 5.37
N ASP A 242 -13.84 7.30 4.25
CA ASP A 242 -12.98 8.40 3.75
C ASP A 242 -11.47 8.15 3.89
N ASN A 243 -10.92 7.30 3.02
CA ASN A 243 -9.48 7.08 2.93
C ASN A 243 -8.90 7.89 1.75
N ILE A 244 -7.84 8.65 2.00
CA ILE A 244 -7.23 9.54 1.01
C ILE A 244 -6.78 8.79 -0.25
N PHE A 245 -6.22 7.59 -0.10
CA PHE A 245 -5.71 6.81 -1.21
C PHE A 245 -6.85 6.24 -2.05
N LYS A 246 -7.91 5.73 -1.42
CA LYS A 246 -9.08 5.21 -2.14
C LYS A 246 -9.87 6.31 -2.84
N ASN A 247 -9.97 7.49 -2.23
CA ASN A 247 -10.64 8.65 -2.81
C ASN A 247 -9.88 9.16 -4.06
N GLN A 248 -8.55 9.21 -3.97
CA GLN A 248 -7.69 9.61 -5.09
C GLN A 248 -7.60 8.53 -6.18
N PHE A 249 -7.52 7.26 -5.78
CA PHE A 249 -7.31 6.11 -6.65
C PHE A 249 -8.41 5.06 -6.41
N GLY A 250 -9.55 5.21 -7.08
CA GLY A 250 -10.75 4.40 -6.81
C GLY A 250 -10.64 2.86 -6.96
N HIS A 251 -9.59 2.36 -7.63
CA HIS A 251 -9.31 0.93 -7.79
C HIS A 251 -8.61 0.28 -6.59
N LEU A 252 -8.15 1.07 -5.61
CA LEU A 252 -7.41 0.55 -4.46
C LEU A 252 -8.32 -0.15 -3.44
N GLU A 253 -7.80 -1.22 -2.88
CA GLU A 253 -8.42 -2.03 -1.83
C GLU A 253 -7.75 -1.78 -0.47
N TYR A 254 -8.38 -2.31 0.58
CA TYR A 254 -7.90 -2.14 1.94
C TYR A 254 -6.55 -2.84 2.15
N THR A 255 -5.54 -2.06 2.51
CA THR A 255 -4.27 -2.56 3.03
C THR A 255 -3.99 -1.95 4.39
N LYS A 256 -3.40 -2.74 5.30
CA LYS A 256 -3.04 -2.24 6.64
C LYS A 256 -2.14 -1.00 6.56
N THR A 257 -1.13 -1.03 5.69
CA THR A 257 -0.18 0.08 5.51
C THR A 257 -0.87 1.36 5.02
N ALA A 258 -1.82 1.25 4.07
CA ALA A 258 -2.58 2.42 3.61
C ALA A 258 -3.52 2.97 4.70
N CYS A 259 -4.05 2.11 5.57
CA CYS A 259 -4.83 2.54 6.74
C CYS A 259 -3.96 3.28 7.77
N GLU A 260 -2.79 2.73 8.11
CA GLU A 260 -1.86 3.34 9.07
C GLU A 260 -1.37 4.71 8.58
N LYS A 261 -1.03 4.84 7.28
CA LYS A 261 -0.61 6.12 6.69
C LYS A 261 -1.74 7.15 6.59
N ASP A 262 -2.97 6.71 6.34
CA ASP A 262 -4.16 7.58 6.36
C ASP A 262 -4.51 8.05 7.78
N CYS A 263 -4.34 7.18 8.78
CA CYS A 263 -4.47 7.52 10.19
C CYS A 263 -3.45 8.60 10.60
N TYR A 264 -2.17 8.39 10.27
CA TYR A 264 -1.12 9.40 10.48
C TYR A 264 -1.46 10.74 9.82
N PHE A 265 -1.86 10.72 8.54
CA PHE A 265 -2.21 11.95 7.81
C PHE A 265 -3.39 12.70 8.45
N LYS A 266 -4.41 11.99 8.94
CA LYS A 266 -5.56 12.59 9.64
C LYS A 266 -5.15 13.23 10.96
N GLU A 267 -4.28 12.58 11.72
CA GLU A 267 -3.76 13.13 12.98
C GLU A 267 -2.96 14.42 12.74
N VAL A 268 -2.13 14.49 11.69
CA VAL A 268 -1.43 15.72 11.32
C VAL A 268 -2.41 16.84 10.94
N LEU A 269 -3.43 16.53 10.13
CA LEU A 269 -4.48 17.51 9.77
C LEU A 269 -5.24 18.04 11.00
N GLU A 270 -5.54 17.17 11.96
CA GLU A 270 -6.31 17.52 13.15
C GLU A 270 -5.48 18.31 14.17
N GLN A 271 -4.23 17.92 14.41
CA GLN A 271 -3.38 18.52 15.43
C GLN A 271 -2.60 19.74 14.89
N CYS A 272 -1.94 19.61 13.74
CA CYS A 272 -1.10 20.66 13.16
C CYS A 272 -1.84 21.64 12.24
N LYS A 273 -3.10 21.35 11.86
CA LYS A 273 -3.95 22.20 10.99
C LYS A 273 -3.39 22.47 9.59
N CYS A 274 -2.42 21.67 9.16
CA CYS A 274 -1.82 21.71 7.83
C CYS A 274 -1.79 20.29 7.24
N ALA A 275 -1.71 20.19 5.91
CA ALA A 275 -1.65 18.90 5.22
C ALA A 275 -0.19 18.47 5.03
N ASP A 276 0.16 17.30 5.55
CA ASP A 276 1.48 16.70 5.32
C ASP A 276 1.75 16.54 3.82
N VAL A 277 2.87 17.11 3.37
CA VAL A 277 3.30 17.13 1.97
C VAL A 277 3.43 15.73 1.35
N GLN A 278 3.66 14.70 2.16
CA GLN A 278 3.82 13.32 1.70
C GLN A 278 2.53 12.73 1.11
N TYR A 279 1.38 13.06 1.71
CA TYR A 279 0.08 12.47 1.35
C TYR A 279 -0.96 13.51 0.92
N ARG A 280 -0.53 14.75 0.64
CA ARG A 280 -1.39 15.84 0.16
C ARG A 280 -1.77 15.66 -1.31
N TYR A 281 -2.95 15.08 -1.55
CA TYR A 281 -3.58 14.95 -2.88
C TYR A 281 -4.64 16.01 -3.17
N ASP A 282 -5.25 16.58 -2.13
CA ASP A 282 -6.21 17.67 -2.24
C ASP A 282 -5.52 19.02 -2.02
N ASP A 283 -5.82 19.98 -2.91
CA ASP A 283 -5.28 21.33 -2.92
C ASP A 283 -6.14 22.34 -2.13
N SER A 284 -7.24 21.89 -1.53
CA SER A 284 -8.10 22.73 -0.70
C SER A 284 -7.46 23.13 0.65
N ILE A 285 -6.54 22.31 1.17
CA ILE A 285 -5.84 22.52 2.43
C ILE A 285 -4.38 22.92 2.15
N ALA A 286 -3.89 23.92 2.88
CA ALA A 286 -2.51 24.36 2.78
C ALA A 286 -1.53 23.25 3.19
N ALA A 287 -0.41 23.14 2.48
CA ALA A 287 0.69 22.27 2.85
C ALA A 287 1.35 22.74 4.15
N CYS A 288 1.83 21.80 4.95
CA CYS A 288 2.74 22.12 6.05
C CYS A 288 4.08 22.66 5.54
N ASN A 289 4.73 23.51 6.32
CA ASN A 289 6.01 24.12 6.00
C ASN A 289 7.02 23.87 7.12
N SER A 290 8.05 23.07 6.86
CA SER A 290 9.15 22.76 7.79
C SER A 290 10.01 23.98 8.13
N SER A 291 9.92 25.08 7.38
CA SER A 291 10.60 26.34 7.75
C SER A 291 9.96 27.01 8.98
N ILE A 292 8.75 26.60 9.36
CA ILE A 292 8.03 27.12 10.54
C ILE A 292 8.26 26.14 11.70
N GLU A 293 9.06 26.56 12.69
CA GLU A 293 9.44 25.75 13.85
C GLU A 293 8.24 25.14 14.59
N SER A 294 7.09 25.82 14.66
CA SER A 294 5.89 25.26 15.30
C SER A 294 5.25 24.12 14.50
N GLU A 295 5.31 24.18 13.17
CA GLU A 295 4.77 23.13 12.30
C GLU A 295 5.73 21.94 12.24
N GLU A 296 7.03 22.20 12.10
CA GLU A 296 8.09 21.19 12.13
C GLU A 296 8.02 20.35 13.42
N ASN A 297 8.03 21.00 14.59
CA ASN A 297 7.95 20.30 15.87
C ASN A 297 6.66 19.49 16.03
N CYS A 298 5.54 19.98 15.50
CA CYS A 298 4.26 19.27 15.55
C CYS A 298 4.28 17.98 14.72
N ILE A 299 4.80 18.06 13.49
CA ILE A 299 4.93 16.90 12.60
C ILE A 299 5.91 15.89 13.18
N ASP A 300 7.05 16.36 13.69
CA ASP A 300 8.06 15.51 14.30
C ASP A 300 7.52 14.78 15.53
N GLU A 301 6.74 15.44 16.38
CA GLU A 301 6.09 14.80 17.53
C GLU A 301 5.11 13.71 17.08
N ILE A 302 4.26 13.98 16.08
CA ILE A 302 3.30 12.99 15.56
C ILE A 302 4.03 11.83 14.88
N GLN A 303 5.08 12.11 14.12
CA GLN A 303 5.91 11.11 13.47
C GLN A 303 6.64 10.23 14.48
N GLN A 304 7.13 10.80 15.59
CA GLN A 304 7.70 10.04 16.71
C GLN A 304 6.64 9.17 17.39
N ASN A 305 5.43 9.70 17.62
CA ASN A 305 4.32 8.94 18.19
C ASN A 305 3.86 7.80 17.27
N PHE A 306 3.87 8.02 15.95
CA PHE A 306 3.56 7.01 14.94
C PHE A 306 4.60 5.90 14.90
N THR A 307 5.89 6.26 14.84
CA THR A 307 6.99 5.29 14.78
C THR A 307 7.21 4.52 16.08
N SER A 308 6.91 5.13 17.23
CA SER A 308 6.93 4.47 18.54
C SER A 308 5.69 3.62 18.83
N GLY A 309 4.66 3.68 17.98
CA GLY A 309 3.42 2.94 18.14
C GLY A 309 2.51 3.44 19.27
N VAL A 310 2.69 4.69 19.70
CA VAL A 310 1.86 5.35 20.71
C VAL A 310 0.59 5.92 20.08
N LEU A 311 0.63 6.29 18.79
CA LEU A 311 -0.52 6.82 18.05
C LEU A 311 -1.66 5.78 17.94
N ASP A 312 -2.89 6.19 18.26
CA ASP A 312 -4.05 5.29 18.28
C ASP A 312 -4.60 4.99 16.87
N CYS A 313 -3.92 4.12 16.14
CA CYS A 313 -4.40 3.54 14.88
C CYS A 313 -4.93 2.11 15.06
N THR A 314 -5.59 1.83 16.20
CA THR A 314 -6.06 0.48 16.57
C THR A 314 -7.13 -0.09 15.63
N HIS A 315 -7.83 0.77 14.88
CA HIS A 315 -8.81 0.38 13.87
C HIS A 315 -8.17 -0.22 12.59
N CYS A 316 -6.85 -0.10 12.43
CA CYS A 316 -6.12 -0.62 11.26
C CYS A 316 -5.72 -2.09 11.45
N HIS A 317 -6.68 -2.98 11.20
CA HIS A 317 -6.46 -4.43 11.25
C HIS A 317 -5.71 -4.96 10.02
N LYS A 318 -5.31 -6.23 10.04
CA LYS A 318 -4.66 -6.85 8.86
C LYS A 318 -5.69 -7.10 7.77
N SER A 319 -5.28 -7.04 6.50
CA SER A 319 -6.19 -7.36 5.39
C SER A 319 -6.66 -8.81 5.46
N CYS A 320 -7.96 -9.04 5.24
CA CYS A 320 -8.51 -10.39 5.15
C CYS A 320 -7.92 -11.15 3.96
N ASN A 321 -7.86 -10.51 2.80
CA ASN A 321 -7.22 -11.04 1.60
C ASN A 321 -5.95 -10.23 1.33
N GLU A 322 -4.81 -10.90 1.29
CA GLU A 322 -3.52 -10.26 1.08
C GLU A 322 -2.70 -11.06 0.07
N THR A 323 -2.21 -10.39 -0.98
CA THR A 323 -1.27 -11.00 -1.93
C THR A 323 0.13 -10.46 -1.67
N ARG A 324 1.06 -11.35 -1.34
CA ARG A 324 2.46 -11.04 -1.09
C ARG A 324 3.33 -11.55 -2.23
N PHE A 325 4.41 -10.82 -2.50
CA PHE A 325 5.42 -11.20 -3.48
C PHE A 325 6.78 -11.31 -2.78
N GLU A 326 7.27 -12.54 -2.66
CA GLU A 326 8.65 -12.80 -2.27
C GLU A 326 9.55 -12.57 -3.49
N ARG A 327 10.75 -12.06 -3.25
CA ARG A 327 11.65 -11.58 -4.29
C ARG A 327 13.04 -12.17 -4.10
N SER A 328 13.58 -12.74 -5.17
CA SER A 328 14.98 -13.15 -5.29
C SER A 328 15.71 -12.13 -6.17
N PHE A 329 16.92 -11.73 -5.77
CA PHE A 329 17.73 -10.75 -6.50
C PHE A 329 19.03 -11.41 -6.98
N SER A 330 19.36 -11.20 -8.25
CA SER A 330 20.67 -11.52 -8.80
C SER A 330 21.09 -10.47 -9.82
N HIS A 331 22.39 -10.28 -9.96
CA HIS A 331 22.94 -9.17 -10.76
C HIS A 331 24.15 -9.63 -11.56
N SER A 332 24.33 -9.06 -12.74
CA SER A 332 25.52 -9.21 -13.57
C SER A 332 25.97 -7.87 -14.13
N ILE A 333 27.25 -7.74 -14.45
CA ILE A 333 27.79 -6.53 -15.10
C ILE A 333 27.12 -6.35 -16.46
N TRP A 334 26.67 -5.13 -16.75
CA TRP A 334 26.07 -4.78 -18.03
C TRP A 334 26.28 -3.29 -18.36
N PRO A 335 26.50 -2.92 -19.63
CA PRO A 335 26.55 -3.78 -20.81
C PRO A 335 27.91 -4.47 -21.02
N ASN A 336 27.91 -5.55 -21.80
CA ASN A 336 29.16 -6.14 -22.30
C ASN A 336 29.83 -5.19 -23.32
N HIS A 337 31.10 -5.43 -23.62
CA HIS A 337 31.92 -4.52 -24.43
C HIS A 337 31.28 -4.20 -25.80
N ASP A 338 30.71 -5.19 -26.49
CA ASP A 338 30.16 -5.04 -27.83
C ASP A 338 28.76 -4.40 -27.81
N TYR A 339 27.96 -4.64 -26.77
CA TYR A 339 26.62 -4.08 -26.64
C TYR A 339 26.64 -2.60 -26.22
N LYS A 340 27.77 -2.09 -25.71
CA LYS A 340 27.95 -0.66 -25.39
C LYS A 340 27.56 0.24 -26.56
N ASP A 341 27.93 -0.12 -27.80
CA ASP A 341 27.63 0.73 -28.97
C ASP A 341 26.14 0.73 -29.32
N THR A 342 25.44 -0.39 -29.13
CA THR A 342 23.98 -0.44 -29.29
C THR A 342 23.27 0.43 -28.25
N VAL A 343 23.75 0.42 -27.01
CA VAL A 343 23.20 1.27 -25.94
C VAL A 343 23.42 2.75 -26.27
N LYS A 344 24.60 3.14 -26.77
CA LYS A 344 24.87 4.52 -27.22
C LYS A 344 23.85 4.97 -28.27
N GLU A 345 23.61 4.16 -29.30
CA GLU A 345 22.63 4.51 -30.34
C GLU A 345 21.22 4.70 -29.79
N ASN A 346 20.79 3.85 -28.84
CA ASN A 346 19.46 3.95 -28.23
C ASN A 346 19.32 5.23 -27.42
N ILE A 347 20.34 5.61 -26.63
CA ILE A 347 20.32 6.85 -25.86
C ILE A 347 20.33 8.06 -26.81
N GLN A 348 21.14 8.06 -27.87
CA GLN A 348 21.20 9.16 -28.85
C GLN A 348 19.88 9.38 -29.58
N LYS A 349 19.14 8.30 -29.85
CA LYS A 349 17.78 8.38 -30.43
C LYS A 349 16.78 8.98 -29.45
N SER A 350 16.95 8.71 -28.15
CA SER A 350 16.07 9.20 -27.10
C SER A 350 16.33 10.68 -26.77
N ASN A 351 17.60 11.06 -26.60
CA ASN A 351 17.99 12.41 -26.21
C ASN A 351 19.26 12.85 -26.97
N LYS A 352 19.12 13.84 -27.86
CA LYS A 352 20.23 14.34 -28.69
C LYS A 352 21.31 15.06 -27.90
N ASP A 353 20.97 15.64 -26.76
CA ASP A 353 21.89 16.45 -25.95
C ASP A 353 22.88 15.57 -25.16
N THR A 354 22.61 14.27 -25.06
CA THR A 354 23.51 13.30 -24.39
C THR A 354 24.75 12.95 -25.22
N VAL A 355 24.80 13.31 -26.51
CA VAL A 355 25.94 13.03 -27.40
C VAL A 355 27.21 13.70 -26.88
N ASP A 356 27.12 14.95 -26.43
CA ASP A 356 28.27 15.71 -25.93
C ASP A 356 28.76 15.19 -24.58
N LEU A 357 27.83 14.74 -23.72
CA LEU A 357 28.14 14.13 -22.41
C LEU A 357 28.90 12.80 -22.59
N MET A 358 28.46 11.95 -23.52
CA MET A 358 29.13 10.69 -23.84
C MET A 358 30.53 10.88 -24.43
N ARG A 359 30.77 11.96 -25.17
CA ARG A 359 32.10 12.24 -25.74
C ARG A 359 33.11 12.60 -24.65
N ASN A 360 32.66 13.23 -23.57
CA ASN A 360 33.52 13.73 -22.51
C ASN A 360 33.79 12.70 -21.41
N ASN A 361 32.93 11.68 -21.24
CA ASN A 361 33.08 10.66 -20.21
C ASN A 361 33.02 9.24 -20.80
N SER A 362 34.13 8.50 -20.72
CA SER A 362 34.22 7.11 -21.20
C SER A 362 33.43 6.10 -20.35
N ALA A 363 33.17 6.40 -19.07
CA ALA A 363 32.40 5.57 -18.14
C ALA A 363 30.91 5.93 -18.11
N PHE A 364 30.47 6.92 -18.90
CA PHE A 364 29.11 7.47 -18.89
C PHE A 364 28.00 6.40 -18.92
N ILE A 365 28.18 5.36 -19.74
CA ILE A 365 27.21 4.27 -19.90
C ILE A 365 27.11 3.46 -18.60
N GLU A 366 28.24 3.04 -18.04
CA GLU A 366 28.27 2.23 -16.82
C GLU A 366 27.72 2.99 -15.61
N GLU A 367 27.87 4.31 -15.59
CA GLU A 367 27.35 5.17 -14.53
C GLU A 367 25.87 5.50 -14.70
N ASN A 368 25.33 5.54 -15.93
CA ASN A 368 23.98 6.08 -16.16
C ASN A 368 22.94 5.11 -16.71
N VAL A 369 23.32 3.91 -17.14
CA VAL A 369 22.33 2.93 -17.63
C VAL A 369 22.27 1.69 -16.77
N LEU A 370 21.08 1.11 -16.69
CA LEU A 370 20.85 -0.18 -16.06
C LEU A 370 19.83 -0.98 -16.85
N ARG A 371 19.86 -2.29 -16.64
CA ARG A 371 18.86 -3.21 -17.17
C ARG A 371 18.21 -3.96 -16.02
N VAL A 372 16.89 -4.05 -16.03
CA VAL A 372 16.13 -4.77 -15.00
C VAL A 372 15.14 -5.74 -15.64
N ASN A 373 15.14 -6.96 -15.13
CA ASN A 373 14.27 -8.05 -15.57
C ASN A 373 13.42 -8.50 -14.37
N VAL A 374 12.09 -8.41 -14.46
CA VAL A 374 11.14 -8.87 -13.43
C VAL A 374 10.32 -10.02 -14.00
N TYR A 375 10.37 -11.19 -13.37
CA TYR A 375 9.73 -12.39 -13.89
C TYR A 375 9.37 -13.39 -12.78
N TYR A 376 8.38 -14.25 -13.02
CA TYR A 376 8.05 -15.33 -12.09
C TYR A 376 9.11 -16.44 -12.10
N ASP A 377 9.63 -16.78 -10.92
CA ASP A 377 10.47 -17.96 -10.71
C ASP A 377 9.66 -19.25 -10.88
N SER A 378 8.42 -19.23 -10.39
CA SER A 378 7.43 -20.30 -10.56
C SER A 378 6.02 -19.76 -10.78
N LEU A 379 5.18 -20.52 -11.49
CA LEU A 379 3.76 -20.20 -11.66
C LEU A 379 2.88 -20.77 -10.55
N PHE A 380 3.36 -21.78 -9.82
CA PHE A 380 2.68 -22.19 -8.60
C PHE A 380 2.89 -21.16 -7.51
N TYR A 381 1.94 -21.08 -6.59
CA TYR A 381 1.94 -20.14 -5.48
C TYR A 381 1.39 -20.82 -4.23
N ASP A 382 1.80 -20.31 -3.07
CA ASP A 382 1.30 -20.79 -1.78
C ASP A 382 0.01 -20.06 -1.43
N ASP A 383 -1.04 -20.81 -1.12
CA ASP A 383 -2.32 -20.31 -0.62
C ASP A 383 -2.45 -20.67 0.86
N ILE A 384 -2.24 -19.68 1.72
CA ILE A 384 -2.30 -19.80 3.17
C ILE A 384 -3.66 -19.27 3.61
N TYR A 385 -4.56 -20.14 4.07
CA TYR A 385 -5.90 -19.74 4.45
C TYR A 385 -6.30 -20.25 5.84
N GLN A 386 -7.03 -19.41 6.56
CA GLN A 386 -7.62 -19.76 7.85
C GLN A 386 -8.98 -20.41 7.64
N SER A 387 -9.26 -21.46 8.41
CA SER A 387 -10.54 -22.17 8.44
C SER A 387 -11.00 -22.40 9.87
N GLU A 388 -12.31 -22.50 10.08
CA GLU A 388 -12.90 -22.80 11.38
C GLU A 388 -12.44 -24.19 11.84
N ALA A 389 -11.73 -24.28 12.97
CA ALA A 389 -11.27 -25.57 13.47
C ALA A 389 -12.43 -26.41 14.05
N TYR A 390 -13.51 -25.73 14.46
CA TYR A 390 -14.67 -26.37 15.03
C TYR A 390 -15.96 -25.68 14.55
N PRO A 391 -16.49 -26.07 13.37
CA PRO A 391 -17.69 -25.47 12.80
C PRO A 391 -18.95 -25.83 13.59
N SER A 392 -20.02 -25.06 13.40
CA SER A 392 -21.31 -25.29 14.07
C SER A 392 -21.92 -26.67 13.78
N SER A 393 -21.61 -27.25 12.63
CA SER A 393 -21.98 -28.62 12.27
C SER A 393 -21.32 -29.66 13.18
N SER A 394 -20.03 -29.48 13.50
CA SER A 394 -19.32 -30.34 14.45
C SER A 394 -19.89 -30.22 15.85
N LEU A 395 -20.26 -29.01 16.29
CA LEU A 395 -20.94 -28.81 17.57
C LEU A 395 -22.27 -29.57 17.63
N ALA A 396 -23.10 -29.46 16.59
CA ALA A 396 -24.38 -30.16 16.51
C ALA A 396 -24.19 -31.68 16.47
N SER A 397 -23.16 -32.15 15.76
CA SER A 397 -22.80 -33.58 15.69
C SER A 397 -22.35 -34.12 17.06
N ASP A 398 -21.50 -33.39 17.79
CA ASP A 398 -21.01 -33.83 19.09
C ASP A 398 -22.10 -33.77 20.17
N LEU A 399 -22.92 -32.72 20.19
CA LEU A 399 -24.07 -32.62 21.09
C LEU A 399 -25.10 -33.72 20.80
N GLY A 400 -25.44 -33.94 19.52
CA GLY A 400 -26.35 -34.99 19.09
C GLY A 400 -25.81 -36.38 19.41
N GLY A 401 -24.50 -36.59 19.22
CA GLY A 401 -23.81 -37.83 19.55
C GLY A 401 -23.85 -38.13 21.05
N GLN A 402 -23.55 -37.15 21.90
CA GLN A 402 -23.61 -37.33 23.36
C GLN A 402 -25.04 -37.55 23.86
N VAL A 403 -26.01 -36.74 23.42
CA VAL A 403 -27.42 -36.90 23.83
C VAL A 403 -28.00 -38.23 23.35
N GLY A 404 -27.70 -38.62 22.11
CA GLY A 404 -28.10 -39.91 21.55
C GLY A 404 -27.46 -41.09 22.27
N LEU A 405 -26.19 -40.98 22.66
CA LEU A 405 -25.48 -42.05 23.38
C LEU A 405 -25.97 -42.22 24.82
N TRP A 406 -26.13 -41.13 25.57
CA TRP A 406 -26.44 -41.19 27.01
C TRP A 406 -27.93 -41.32 27.31
N ILE A 407 -28.78 -40.62 26.55
CA ILE A 407 -30.23 -40.54 26.81
C ILE A 407 -31.01 -41.38 25.79
N GLY A 408 -30.42 -41.77 24.66
CA GLY A 408 -31.13 -42.45 23.57
C GLY A 408 -32.07 -41.51 22.80
N VAL A 409 -31.99 -40.20 23.06
CA VAL A 409 -32.81 -39.16 22.43
C VAL A 409 -32.26 -38.92 21.03
N SER A 410 -33.13 -39.13 20.05
CA SER A 410 -32.86 -38.83 18.65
C SER A 410 -33.72 -37.65 18.17
N VAL A 411 -33.45 -37.14 16.98
CA VAL A 411 -34.29 -36.11 16.36
C VAL A 411 -35.76 -36.57 16.28
N LEU A 412 -36.01 -37.86 16.07
CA LEU A 412 -37.38 -38.41 16.06
C LEU A 412 -38.08 -38.28 17.41
N THR A 413 -37.37 -38.54 18.52
CA THR A 413 -37.95 -38.38 19.86
C THR A 413 -38.34 -36.93 20.16
N VAL A 414 -37.61 -35.94 19.61
CA VAL A 414 -38.00 -34.52 19.74
C VAL A 414 -39.30 -34.24 18.99
N PHE A 415 -39.46 -34.76 17.77
CA PHE A 415 -40.71 -34.63 17.02
C PHE A 415 -41.89 -35.29 17.74
N GLU A 416 -41.69 -36.46 18.35
CA GLU A 416 -42.72 -37.13 19.16
C GLU A 416 -43.14 -36.28 20.36
N PHE A 417 -42.20 -35.64 21.06
CA PHE A 417 -42.52 -34.71 22.16
C PHE A 417 -43.29 -33.48 21.69
N VAL A 418 -42.97 -32.95 20.51
CA VAL A 418 -43.67 -31.80 19.92
C VAL A 418 -45.09 -32.18 19.51
N GLU A 419 -45.28 -33.34 18.88
CA GLU A 419 -46.61 -33.89 18.56
C GLU A 419 -47.44 -34.07 19.82
N LEU A 420 -46.88 -34.72 20.84
CA LEU A 420 -47.54 -34.90 22.14
C LEU A 420 -47.94 -33.55 22.77
N MET A 421 -47.07 -32.53 22.69
CA MET A 421 -47.39 -31.20 23.20
C MET A 421 -48.51 -30.53 22.42
N MET A 422 -48.52 -30.65 21.08
CA MET A 422 -49.61 -30.15 20.26
C MET A 422 -50.94 -30.84 20.60
N ASP A 423 -50.94 -32.16 20.73
CA ASP A 423 -52.13 -32.94 21.12
C ASP A 423 -52.66 -32.55 22.49
N VAL A 424 -51.76 -32.38 23.47
CA VAL A 424 -52.13 -31.90 24.82
C VAL A 424 -52.71 -30.50 24.76
N CYS A 425 -52.15 -29.60 23.94
CA CYS A 425 -52.68 -28.25 23.78
C CYS A 425 -54.08 -28.25 23.14
N VAL A 426 -54.32 -29.09 22.13
CA VAL A 426 -55.64 -29.27 21.51
C VAL A 426 -56.65 -29.85 22.51
N LEU A 427 -56.24 -30.84 23.31
CA LEU A 427 -57.08 -31.42 24.37
C LEU A 427 -57.38 -30.42 25.50
N ALA A 428 -56.41 -29.60 25.90
CA ALA A 428 -56.61 -28.53 26.87
C ALA A 428 -57.57 -27.45 26.33
N MET A 429 -57.39 -27.02 25.09
CA MET A 429 -58.28 -26.04 24.44
C MET A 429 -59.70 -26.59 24.23
N SER A 430 -59.85 -27.88 23.92
CA SER A 430 -61.18 -28.50 23.79
C SER A 430 -61.90 -28.64 25.14
N LYS A 431 -61.18 -28.92 26.24
CA LYS A 431 -61.74 -28.85 27.60
C LYS A 431 -62.12 -27.43 28.02
N CYS A 432 -61.33 -26.41 27.65
CA CYS A 432 -61.69 -25.01 27.88
C CYS A 432 -62.92 -24.58 27.08
N ARG A 433 -63.10 -25.07 25.84
CA ARG A 433 -64.34 -24.85 25.07
C ARG A 433 -65.55 -25.59 25.64
N ALA A 434 -65.39 -26.84 26.07
CA ALA A 434 -66.46 -27.61 26.72
C ALA A 434 -66.84 -27.07 28.11
N GLY A 435 -65.94 -26.37 28.81
CA GLY A 435 -66.22 -25.63 30.03
C GLY A 435 -67.03 -24.35 29.82
N GLY A 436 -67.00 -23.76 28.62
CA GLY A 436 -67.76 -22.56 28.25
C GLY A 436 -69.24 -22.81 27.92
N GLU A 437 -69.61 -24.02 27.50
CA GLU A 437 -71.00 -24.36 27.15
C GLU A 437 -71.87 -24.80 28.33
N LYS A 438 -71.30 -25.12 29.50
CA LYS A 438 -72.09 -25.41 30.71
C LYS A 438 -72.66 -24.16 31.40
N GLY A 439 -72.34 -22.95 30.91
CA GLY A 439 -72.87 -21.68 31.42
C GLY A 439 -74.00 -21.04 30.61
N ARG A 440 -74.47 -21.65 29.50
CA ARG A 440 -75.41 -20.98 28.57
C ARG A 440 -76.60 -21.85 28.15
N ALA A 441 -77.11 -22.69 29.04
CA ALA A 441 -78.38 -23.40 28.87
C ALA A 441 -79.29 -23.11 30.08
N GLY A 442 -79.85 -21.90 30.14
CA GLY A 442 -80.69 -21.48 31.26
C GLY A 442 -81.27 -20.09 31.11
N LYS A 443 -81.93 -19.80 29.99
CA LYS A 443 -83.03 -18.81 29.87
C LYS A 443 -83.49 -18.69 28.43
N SER A 444 -84.71 -19.18 28.16
CA SER A 444 -85.80 -18.41 27.53
C SER A 444 -86.72 -19.36 26.76
N SER A 445 -87.95 -19.56 27.26
CA SER A 445 -89.15 -18.95 26.66
C SER A 445 -90.40 -19.71 27.11
N GLU A 446 -91.28 -19.01 27.84
CA GLU A 446 -92.68 -19.37 27.96
C GLU A 446 -93.51 -18.17 27.45
N HIS A 447 -94.42 -18.45 26.52
CA HIS A 447 -95.49 -17.60 25.99
C HIS A 447 -96.31 -16.92 27.12
N GLY A 448 -97.00 -15.79 26.96
CA GLY A 448 -97.39 -15.00 25.79
C GLY A 448 -98.62 -14.11 26.09
N LYS A 449 -99.10 -13.42 25.06
CA LYS A 449 -100.38 -12.68 24.86
C LYS A 449 -100.40 -11.15 25.07
N GLY A 450 -100.82 -10.48 23.99
CA GLY A 450 -101.34 -9.11 24.00
C GLY A 450 -101.47 -8.51 22.59
N LYS A 451 -102.50 -8.88 21.83
CA LYS A 451 -103.12 -8.07 20.75
C LYS A 451 -104.24 -7.23 21.40
N PRO A 452 -104.71 -6.07 20.86
CA PRO A 452 -105.39 -5.99 19.55
C PRO A 452 -105.22 -4.66 18.78
N ALA A 453 -105.54 -4.64 17.46
CA ALA A 453 -106.58 -3.81 16.79
C ALA A 453 -106.55 -2.30 17.10
N ALA A 454 -106.55 -1.36 16.15
CA ALA A 454 -107.03 -1.34 14.77
C ALA A 454 -106.15 -0.42 13.90
#